data_AF-A0A117L2P7-F1
#
_entry.id   AF-A0A117L2P7-F1
#
_cell.length_a   1.000
_cell.length_b   1.000
_cell.length_c   1.000
_cell.angle_alpha   90.00
_cell.angle_beta   90.00
_cell.angle_gamma   90.00
#
_symmetry.space_group_name_H-M   'P 1'
#
loop_
_entity.id
_entity.type
_entity.pdbx_description
1 polymer ?
#
loop_
_entity_poly.entity_id
_entity_poly.type
_entity_poly.pdbx_seq_one_letter_code
_entity_poly.pdbx_strand_id
1 'polypeptide(L)'
;MAIPISILAGLLGVGPGFLLMPSLILLNYEPKKAAGINAFAVTPPSFSSLIPHLGHANLDLTLTITLTVIGSLGAFLGARLTSLHIPSSTLKKLFGLLIVIMTAYKLYSMLF
;
A
#
# COMPACT_ATOMS: atom_id res chain seq x y z
N MET A 1 -12.11 9.57 -9.70
CA MET A 1 -12.17 9.13 -8.29
C MET A 1 -10.80 8.99 -7.63
N ALA A 2 -9.72 8.64 -8.34
CA ALA A 2 -8.38 8.47 -7.73
C ALA A 2 -7.64 9.77 -7.39
N ILE A 3 -7.92 10.88 -8.08
CA ILE A 3 -7.18 12.14 -7.95
C ILE A 3 -7.28 12.76 -6.54
N PRO A 4 -8.46 12.89 -5.90
CA PRO A 4 -8.57 13.49 -4.57
C PRO A 4 -7.87 12.65 -3.49
N ILE A 5 -7.98 11.32 -3.62
CA ILE A 5 -7.39 10.35 -2.70
C ILE A 5 -5.86 10.41 -2.77
N SER A 6 -5.29 10.54 -3.97
CA SER A 6 -3.84 10.66 -4.17
C SER A 6 -3.27 11.97 -3.60
N ILE A 7 -4.03 13.08 -3.67
CA ILE A 7 -3.62 14.36 -3.09
C ILE A 7 -3.59 14.27 -1.55
N LEU A 8 -4.65 13.72 -0.94
CA LEU A 8 -4.72 13.52 0.52
C LEU A 8 -3.68 12.53 1.03
N ALA A 9 -3.47 11.42 0.31
CA ALA A 9 -2.43 10.44 0.63
C ALA A 9 -1.02 11.05 0.54
N GLY A 10 -0.76 11.85 -0.49
CA GLY A 10 0.49 12.58 -0.66
C GLY A 10 0.76 13.56 0.49
N LEU A 11 -0.27 14.29 0.95
CA LEU A 11 -0.18 15.19 2.11
C LEU A 11 0.09 14.45 3.43
N LEU A 12 -0.46 13.25 3.59
CA LEU A 12 -0.27 12.43 4.79
C LEU A 12 1.08 11.69 4.80
N GLY A 13 1.86 11.74 3.72
CA GLY A 13 3.11 10.98 3.59
C GLY A 13 2.91 9.46 3.52
N VAL A 14 1.67 8.98 3.50
CA VAL A 14 1.31 7.57 3.41
C VAL A 14 0.93 7.35 1.95
N GLY A 15 1.79 6.69 1.16
CA GLY A 15 1.64 6.57 -0.30
C GLY A 15 0.22 6.25 -0.79
N PRO A 16 -0.13 6.63 -2.03
CA PRO A 16 -1.50 6.69 -2.54
C PRO A 16 -2.30 5.39 -2.43
N GLY A 17 -1.64 4.23 -2.34
CA GLY A 17 -2.31 2.95 -2.25
C GLY A 17 -2.86 2.57 -0.88
N PHE A 18 -2.48 3.27 0.19
CA PHE A 18 -3.07 3.01 1.51
C PHE A 18 -4.56 3.34 1.53
N LEU A 19 -4.97 4.44 0.89
CA LEU A 19 -6.35 4.89 0.88
C LEU A 19 -7.17 4.31 -0.29
N LEU A 20 -6.50 3.88 -1.36
CA LEU A 20 -7.15 3.39 -2.57
C LEU A 20 -7.81 2.01 -2.35
N MET A 21 -7.17 1.13 -1.58
CA MET A 21 -7.73 -0.18 -1.28
C MET A 21 -9.00 -0.14 -0.40
N PRO A 22 -9.03 0.56 0.76
CA PRO A 22 -10.25 0.73 1.55
C PRO A 22 -11.39 1.35 0.75
N SER A 23 -11.08 2.36 -0.08
CA SER A 23 -12.07 3.02 -0.93
C SER A 23 -12.70 2.07 -1.95
N LEU A 24 -11.91 1.16 -2.55
CA LEU A 24 -12.43 0.15 -3.47
C LEU A 24 -13.29 -0.90 -2.75
N ILE A 25 -12.92 -1.30 -1.54
CA ILE A 25 -13.72 -2.22 -0.73
C ILE A 25 -15.07 -1.59 -0.35
N LEU A 26 -15.08 -0.29 0.02
CA LEU A 26 -16.30 0.49 0.28
C LEU A 26 -17.21 0.59 -0.96
N LEU A 27 -16.62 0.62 -2.16
CA LEU A 27 -17.31 0.58 -3.45
C LEU A 27 -17.78 -0.83 -3.86
N ASN A 28 -17.80 -1.80 -2.94
CA ASN A 28 -18.19 -3.20 -3.19
C ASN A 28 -17.31 -3.98 -4.19
N TYR A 29 -16.09 -3.52 -4.52
CA TYR A 29 -15.19 -4.30 -5.36
C TYR A 29 -14.70 -5.56 -4.64
N GLU A 30 -14.45 -6.62 -5.43
CA GLU A 30 -13.79 -7.82 -4.93
C GLU A 30 -12.36 -7.49 -4.45
N PRO A 31 -11.96 -7.93 -3.25
CA PRO A 31 -10.63 -7.62 -2.69
C PRO A 31 -9.47 -8.01 -3.61
N LYS A 32 -9.64 -9.11 -4.35
CA LYS A 32 -8.64 -9.61 -5.30
C LYS A 32 -8.42 -8.64 -6.47
N LYS A 33 -9.50 -8.05 -6.99
CA LYS A 33 -9.43 -7.00 -8.03
C LYS A 33 -8.94 -5.68 -7.44
N ALA A 34 -9.40 -5.32 -6.24
CA ALA A 34 -8.99 -4.10 -5.56
C ALA A 34 -7.47 -4.08 -5.29
N ALA A 35 -6.88 -5.20 -4.87
CA ALA A 35 -5.44 -5.33 -4.68
C ALA A 35 -4.66 -5.14 -5.98
N GLY A 36 -5.13 -5.70 -7.09
CA GLY A 36 -4.51 -5.52 -8.42
C GLY A 36 -4.57 -4.07 -8.90
N ILE A 37 -5.73 -3.42 -8.79
CA ILE A 37 -5.92 -2.00 -9.13
C ILE A 37 -5.02 -1.13 -8.24
N ASN A 38 -4.93 -1.44 -6.95
CA ASN A 38 -4.09 -0.69 -6.01
C ASN A 38 -2.60 -0.77 -6.37
N ALA A 39 -2.09 -1.97 -6.65
CA ALA A 39 -0.71 -2.17 -7.08
C ALA A 39 -0.41 -1.39 -8.36
N PHE A 40 -1.32 -1.43 -9.33
CA PHE A 40 -1.17 -0.68 -10.57
C PHE A 40 -1.19 0.84 -10.33
N ALA A 41 -2.11 1.32 -9.48
CA ALA A 41 -2.25 2.74 -9.17
C ALA A 41 -1.09 3.32 -8.35
N VAL A 42 -0.43 2.52 -7.52
CA VAL A 42 0.75 2.91 -6.72
C VAL A 42 2.04 2.96 -7.53
N THR A 43 2.13 2.20 -8.61
CA THR A 43 3.37 2.05 -9.38
C THR A 43 3.86 3.40 -9.96
N PRO A 44 3.06 4.17 -10.73
CA PRO A 44 3.52 5.44 -11.30
C PRO A 44 3.91 6.50 -10.25
N PRO A 45 3.13 6.74 -9.18
CA PRO A 45 3.50 7.68 -8.13
C PRO A 45 4.79 7.30 -7.39
N SER A 46 5.05 6.00 -7.20
CA SER A 46 6.27 5.52 -6.54
C SER A 46 7.53 5.80 -7.37
N PHE A 47 7.44 5.63 -8.69
CA PHE A 47 8.51 6.06 -9.59
C PHE A 47 8.68 7.59 -9.58
N SER A 48 7.56 8.33 -9.59
CA SER A 48 7.58 9.79 -9.52
C SER A 48 8.20 10.32 -8.22
N SER A 49 8.05 9.63 -7.10
CA SER A 49 8.65 10.03 -5.81
C SER A 49 10.14 9.71 -5.71
N LEU A 50 10.60 8.71 -6.48
CA LEU A 50 12.02 8.33 -6.55
C LEU A 50 12.86 9.34 -7.34
N ILE A 51 12.34 9.85 -8.46
CA ILE A 51 13.01 10.80 -9.35
C ILE A 51 13.62 12.01 -8.61
N PRO A 52 12.88 12.77 -7.77
CA PRO A 52 13.45 13.91 -7.05
C PRO A 52 14.46 13.51 -5.95
N HIS A 53 14.40 12.27 -5.44
CA HIS A 53 15.34 11.78 -4.43
C HIS A 53 16.69 11.37 -5.01
N LEU A 54 16.74 10.96 -6.28
CA LEU A 54 17.99 10.57 -6.97
C LEU A 54 19.03 11.71 -7.06
N GLY A 55 18.60 12.97 -7.05
CA GLY A 55 19.51 14.12 -7.24
C GLY A 55 20.14 14.70 -5.97
N HIS A 56 19.59 14.42 -4.78
CA HIS A 56 19.97 15.11 -3.54
C HIS A 56 20.23 14.18 -2.35
N ALA A 57 19.91 12.90 -2.44
CA ALA A 57 20.03 11.97 -1.32
C ALA A 57 21.40 11.27 -1.31
N ASN A 58 22.08 11.28 -0.15
CA ASN A 58 23.10 10.29 0.17
C ASN A 58 22.42 8.93 0.35
N LEU A 59 22.16 8.26 -0.78
CA LEU A 59 21.58 6.93 -0.78
C LEU A 59 22.66 5.94 -0.35
N ASP A 60 22.49 5.34 0.83
CA ASP A 60 23.20 4.12 1.16
C ASP A 60 22.71 3.03 0.20
N LEU A 61 23.53 2.78 -0.84
CA LEU A 61 23.21 1.84 -1.91
C LEU A 61 23.01 0.43 -1.36
N THR A 62 23.73 0.06 -0.29
CA THR A 62 23.58 -1.24 0.36
C THR A 62 22.19 -1.35 0.99
N LEU A 63 21.81 -0.38 1.81
CA LEU A 63 20.50 -0.39 2.48
C LEU A 63 19.34 -0.30 1.47
N THR A 64 19.50 0.51 0.43
CA THR A 64 18.51 0.67 -0.65
C THR A 64 18.28 -0.62 -1.42
N ILE A 65 19.36 -1.30 -1.82
CA ILE A 65 19.27 -2.57 -2.56
C ILE A 65 18.72 -3.68 -1.66
N THR A 66 19.19 -3.78 -0.41
CA THR A 66 18.70 -4.80 0.53
C THR A 66 17.20 -4.65 0.78
N LEU A 67 16.71 -3.44 1.05
CA LEU A 67 15.27 -3.19 1.23
C LEU A 67 14.48 -3.46 -0.04
N THR A 68 15.00 -3.10 -1.21
CA THR A 68 14.33 -3.34 -2.49
C THR A 68 14.18 -4.83 -2.76
N VAL A 69 15.26 -5.62 -2.56
CA VAL A 69 15.26 -7.07 -2.80
C VAL A 69 14.34 -7.78 -1.81
N ILE A 70 14.49 -7.52 -0.51
CA ILE A 70 13.67 -8.16 0.53
C ILE A 70 12.20 -7.75 0.38
N GLY A 71 11.93 -6.47 0.15
CA GLY A 71 10.58 -5.94 -0.03
C GLY A 71 9.89 -6.50 -1.26
N SER A 72 10.60 -6.57 -2.40
CA SER A 72 10.04 -7.11 -3.65
C SER A 72 9.81 -8.62 -3.55
N LEU A 73 10.74 -9.39 -2.97
CA LEU A 73 10.57 -10.82 -2.73
C LEU A 73 9.42 -11.10 -1.76
N GLY A 74 9.34 -10.35 -0.66
CA GLY A 74 8.25 -10.47 0.32
C GLY A 74 6.89 -10.12 -0.28
N ALA A 75 6.81 -9.06 -1.08
CA ALA A 75 5.58 -8.68 -1.79
C ALA A 75 5.16 -9.75 -2.80
N PHE A 76 6.11 -10.28 -3.58
CA PHE A 76 5.83 -11.32 -4.58
C PHE A 76 5.37 -12.64 -3.94
N LEU A 77 6.10 -13.12 -2.92
CA LEU A 77 5.73 -14.32 -2.17
C LEU A 77 4.39 -14.14 -1.45
N GLY A 78 4.20 -13.01 -0.77
CA GLY A 78 2.96 -12.68 -0.07
C GLY A 78 1.75 -12.61 -1.00
N ALA A 79 1.89 -11.97 -2.17
CA ALA A 79 0.84 -11.92 -3.18
C ALA A 79 0.51 -13.31 -3.73
N ARG A 80 1.52 -14.16 -3.96
CA ARG A 80 1.35 -15.52 -4.49
C ARG A 80 0.70 -16.45 -3.46
N LEU A 81 1.14 -16.43 -2.20
CA LEU A 81 0.54 -17.16 -1.09
C LEU A 81 -0.92 -16.78 -0.87
N THR A 82 -1.20 -15.47 -0.86
CA THR A 82 -2.56 -14.95 -0.71
C THR A 82 -3.48 -15.35 -1.86
N SER A 83 -2.95 -15.37 -3.09
CA SER A 83 -3.74 -15.76 -4.28
C SER A 83 -4.02 -17.26 -4.37
N LEU A 84 -3.11 -18.11 -3.86
CA LEU A 84 -3.22 -19.57 -3.92
C LEU A 84 -4.02 -20.20 -2.77
N HIS A 85 -3.87 -19.69 -1.54
CA HIS A 85 -4.39 -20.39 -0.35
C HIS A 85 -5.55 -19.70 0.35
N ILE A 86 -5.88 -18.44 0.03
CA ILE A 86 -6.88 -17.68 0.79
C ILE A 86 -8.15 -17.44 -0.05
N PRO A 87 -9.32 -17.96 0.37
CA PRO A 87 -10.58 -17.65 -0.28
C PRO A 87 -10.92 -16.15 -0.11
N SER A 88 -11.51 -15.55 -1.15
CA SER A 88 -11.80 -14.11 -1.24
C SER A 88 -12.55 -13.55 -0.02
N SER A 89 -13.33 -14.37 0.68
CA SER A 89 -14.07 -14.04 1.90
C SER A 89 -13.15 -13.87 3.12
N THR A 90 -12.15 -14.73 3.31
CA THR A 90 -11.16 -14.61 4.39
C THR A 90 -10.24 -13.41 4.15
N LEU A 91 -9.87 -13.16 2.89
CA LEU A 91 -9.06 -12.00 2.54
C LEU A 91 -9.78 -10.69 2.87
N LYS A 92 -11.10 -10.63 2.61
CA LYS A 92 -11.95 -9.49 2.97
C LYS A 92 -11.99 -9.24 4.48
N LYS A 93 -12.13 -10.31 5.28
CA LYS A 93 -12.09 -10.22 6.77
C LYS A 93 -10.72 -9.77 7.29
N LEU A 94 -9.64 -10.32 6.73
CA LEU A 94 -8.27 -9.99 7.14
C LEU A 94 -7.97 -8.52 6.85
N PHE A 95 -8.32 -8.02 5.67
CA PHE A 95 -8.18 -6.61 5.32
C PHE A 95 -9.05 -5.70 6.18
N GLY A 96 -10.30 -6.07 6.42
CA GLY A 96 -11.19 -5.33 7.32
C GLY A 96 -10.62 -5.21 8.73
N LEU A 97 -10.12 -6.32 9.30
CA LEU A 97 -9.47 -6.33 10.61
C LEU A 97 -8.22 -5.43 10.63
N LEU A 98 -7.39 -5.50 9.58
CA LEU A 98 -6.17 -4.72 9.46
C LEU A 98 -6.47 -3.21 9.40
N ILE A 99 -7.52 -2.81 8.67
CA ILE A 99 -8.00 -1.42 8.62
C ILE A 99 -8.47 -0.96 10.02
N VAL A 100 -9.22 -1.77 10.74
CA VAL A 100 -9.70 -1.43 12.09
C VAL A 100 -8.52 -1.22 13.04
N ILE A 101 -7.52 -2.13 13.02
CA ILE A 101 -6.31 -2.02 13.85
C ILE A 101 -5.51 -0.77 13.50
N MET A 102 -5.27 -0.50 12.20
CA MET A 102 -4.55 0.70 11.77
C MET A 102 -5.27 1.99 12.17
N THR A 103 -6.59 2.00 12.05
CA THR A 103 -7.41 3.15 12.44
C THR A 103 -7.32 3.39 13.93
N ALA A 104 -7.40 2.34 14.75
CA ALA A 104 -7.25 2.42 16.20
C ALA A 104 -5.85 2.90 16.61
N TYR A 105 -4.79 2.36 15.99
CA TYR A 105 -3.41 2.78 16.26
C TYR A 105 -3.18 4.25 15.89
N LYS A 106 -3.64 4.68 14.72
CA LYS A 106 -3.47 6.06 14.26
C LYS A 106 -4.27 7.05 15.12
N LEU A 107 -5.44 6.63 15.61
CA LEU A 107 -6.23 7.42 16.56
C LEU A 107 -5.51 7.55 17.91
N TYR A 108 -4.89 6.48 18.40
CA TYR A 108 -4.08 6.50 19.62
C TYR A 108 -2.88 7.45 19.47
N SER A 109 -2.12 7.34 18.38
CA SER A 109 -0.97 8.21 18.06
C SER A 109 -1.33 9.68 17.80
N MET A 110 -2.60 10.00 17.56
CA MET A 110 -3.06 11.39 17.37
C MET A 110 -3.56 12.01 18.69
N LEU A 111 -3.94 11.17 19.65
CA LEU A 111 -4.41 11.57 20.98
C LEU A 111 -3.28 11.59 22.03
N PHE A 112 -2.14 10.93 21.77
CA PHE A 112 -0.96 10.82 22.62
C PHE A 112 0.31 11.02 21.80
#